data_AF-A0A4Q3EWG0-F1
#
_entry.id   AF-A0A4Q3EWG0-F1
#
_cell.length_a   1.000
_cell.length_b   1.000
_cell.length_c   1.000
_cell.angle_alpha   90.00
_cell.angle_beta   90.00
_cell.angle_gamma   90.00
#
_symmetry.space_group_name_H-M   'P 1'
#
loop_
_entity.id
_entity.type
_entity.pdbx_description
1 polymer ?
#
loop_
_entity_poly.entity_id
_entity_poly.type
_entity_poly.pdbx_seq_one_letter_code
_entity_poly.pdbx_strand_id
1 'polypeptide(L)'
;AIAGVGNDPKENRSLNVIKQAGEIDPKGQYVKTWLPELGTVTGKQIHTPFFLSEQELAAYNIRLGKDYPKLIIEPKWQKLADKNANIF
;
A
#
# COMPACT_ATOMS: atom_id res chain seq x y z
N ALA A 1 -4.41 20.50 7.73
CA ALA A 1 -3.06 20.05 8.15
C ALA A 1 -3.04 18.52 8.38
N ILE A 2 -1.86 17.87 8.34
CA ILE A 2 -1.74 16.39 8.52
C ILE A 2 -2.19 15.97 9.92
N ALA A 3 -1.80 16.72 10.94
CA ALA A 3 -2.22 16.52 12.33
C ALA A 3 -3.45 17.37 12.72
N GLY A 4 -4.20 17.91 11.75
CA GLY A 4 -5.37 18.76 12.02
C GLY A 4 -5.06 20.16 12.58
N VAL A 5 -3.80 20.49 12.90
CA VAL A 5 -3.41 21.81 13.41
C VAL A 5 -2.90 22.74 12.29
N GLY A 6 -3.63 23.81 11.97
CA GLY A 6 -3.23 24.81 10.98
C GLY A 6 -4.38 25.68 10.48
N ASN A 7 -4.10 26.61 9.57
CA ASN A 7 -5.07 27.61 9.07
C ASN A 7 -6.18 27.03 8.17
N ASP A 8 -6.06 25.77 7.75
CA ASP A 8 -7.11 25.00 7.05
C ASP A 8 -7.18 23.59 7.69
N PRO A 9 -7.81 23.49 8.87
CA PRO A 9 -8.03 22.22 9.54
C PRO A 9 -9.25 21.55 8.91
N LYS A 10 -9.02 20.69 7.90
CA LYS A 10 -10.05 19.75 7.47
C LYS A 10 -10.13 18.63 8.48
N GLU A 11 -11.14 18.69 9.35
CA GLU A 11 -11.42 17.62 10.30
C GLU A 11 -11.68 16.30 9.56
N ASN A 12 -11.27 15.19 10.18
CA ASN A 12 -11.54 13.82 9.73
C ASN A 12 -10.92 13.39 8.37
N ARG A 13 -9.92 14.11 7.84
CA ARG A 13 -9.24 13.70 6.60
C ARG A 13 -8.38 12.45 6.81
N SER A 14 -8.91 11.28 6.46
CA SER A 14 -8.16 10.02 6.41
C SER A 14 -7.52 9.82 5.04
N LEU A 15 -6.23 9.47 4.99
CA LEU A 15 -5.52 9.20 3.72
C LEU A 15 -5.59 7.72 3.37
N ASN A 16 -6.16 7.40 2.20
CA ASN A 16 -6.10 6.04 1.65
C ASN A 16 -4.73 5.80 1.02
N VAL A 17 -3.80 5.30 1.83
CA VAL A 17 -2.41 5.03 1.44
C VAL A 17 -2.30 4.01 0.30
N ILE A 18 -3.18 3.00 0.26
CA ILE A 18 -3.15 1.96 -0.79
C ILE A 18 -3.58 2.55 -2.14
N LYS A 19 -4.65 3.36 -2.15
CA LYS A 19 -5.10 4.04 -3.37
C LYS A 19 -4.04 5.02 -3.88
N GLN A 20 -3.51 5.85 -2.98
CA GLN A 20 -2.48 6.83 -3.34
C GLN A 20 -1.22 6.15 -3.89
N ALA A 21 -0.77 5.03 -3.29
CA ALA A 21 0.37 4.28 -3.80
C ALA A 21 0.14 3.78 -5.24
N GLY A 22 -1.06 3.27 -5.53
CA GLY A 22 -1.42 2.84 -6.88
C GLY A 22 -1.58 3.96 -7.91
N GLU A 23 -2.01 5.15 -7.50
CA GLU A 23 -2.16 6.33 -8.37
C GLU A 23 -0.82 7.04 -8.64
N ILE A 24 0.02 7.18 -7.61
CA ILE A 24 1.30 7.87 -7.68
C ILE A 24 2.38 6.99 -8.31
N ASP A 25 2.38 5.69 -8.01
CA ASP A 25 3.37 4.73 -8.52
C ASP A 25 2.68 3.52 -9.20
N PRO A 26 1.99 3.71 -10.34
CA PRO A 26 1.22 2.64 -10.99
C PRO A 26 2.07 1.44 -11.44
N LYS A 27 3.39 1.64 -11.61
CA LYS A 27 4.33 0.59 -12.02
C LYS A 27 5.13 -0.01 -10.87
N GLY A 28 5.06 0.58 -9.67
CA GLY A 28 5.86 0.13 -8.53
C GLY A 28 7.33 0.52 -8.58
N GLN A 29 7.74 1.42 -9.48
CA GLN A 29 9.17 1.70 -9.69
C GLN A 29 9.81 2.36 -8.48
N TYR A 30 9.07 3.25 -7.81
CA TYR A 30 9.55 3.88 -6.60
C TYR A 30 9.74 2.84 -5.50
N VAL A 31 8.73 1.98 -5.28
CA VAL A 31 8.80 0.92 -4.28
C VAL A 31 9.95 -0.05 -4.56
N LYS A 32 10.15 -0.48 -5.81
CA LYS A 32 11.28 -1.36 -6.19
C LYS A 32 12.65 -0.75 -5.94
N THR A 33 12.76 0.57 -6.10
CA THR A 33 14.04 1.27 -5.91
C THR A 33 14.45 1.27 -4.44
N TRP A 34 13.48 1.41 -3.53
CA TRP A 34 13.73 1.51 -2.09
C TRP A 34 13.59 0.18 -1.33
N LEU A 35 12.81 -0.75 -1.87
CA LEU A 35 12.54 -2.07 -1.30
C LEU A 35 12.92 -3.14 -2.34
N PRO A 36 14.22 -3.41 -2.53
CA PRO A 36 14.69 -4.38 -3.52
C PRO A 36 14.19 -5.80 -3.27
N GLU A 37 13.83 -6.14 -2.02
CA GLU A 37 13.18 -7.41 -1.66
C GLU A 37 11.82 -7.62 -2.35
N LEU A 38 11.15 -6.53 -2.75
CA LEU A 38 9.92 -6.56 -3.54
C LEU A 38 10.18 -6.40 -5.05
N GLY A 39 11.44 -6.39 -5.48
CA GLY A 39 11.85 -6.14 -6.87
C GLY A 39 11.23 -7.08 -7.89
N THR A 40 10.94 -8.32 -7.47
CA THR A 40 10.32 -9.38 -8.28
C THR A 40 8.82 -9.19 -8.49
N VAL A 41 8.13 -8.46 -7.59
CA VAL A 41 6.70 -8.20 -7.71
C VAL A 41 6.45 -7.20 -8.82
N THR A 42 5.44 -7.41 -9.65
CA THR A 42 5.16 -6.55 -10.80
C THR A 42 3.82 -5.81 -10.68
N GLY A 43 3.79 -4.60 -11.23
CA GLY A 43 2.58 -3.79 -11.34
C GLY A 43 2.02 -3.35 -9.98
N LYS A 44 0.69 -3.34 -9.87
CA LYS A 44 -0.04 -2.81 -8.71
C LYS A 44 0.06 -3.69 -7.45
N GLN A 45 0.42 -4.96 -7.61
CA GLN A 45 0.49 -5.93 -6.51
C GLN A 45 1.60 -5.62 -5.50
N ILE A 46 2.64 -4.88 -5.93
CA ILE A 46 3.76 -4.48 -5.07
C ILE A 46 3.33 -3.56 -3.91
N HIS A 47 2.21 -2.86 -4.04
CA HIS A 47 1.67 -1.99 -3.01
C HIS A 47 0.84 -2.72 -1.96
N THR A 48 0.52 -4.00 -2.22
CA THR A 48 -0.31 -4.84 -1.34
C THR A 48 0.24 -6.27 -1.22
N PRO A 49 1.53 -6.46 -0.86
CA PRO A 49 2.13 -7.79 -0.77
C PRO A 49 1.50 -8.66 0.32
N PHE A 50 0.94 -8.04 1.35
CA PHE A 50 0.23 -8.69 2.46
C PHE A 50 -1.14 -9.27 2.10
N PHE A 51 -1.72 -8.89 0.96
CA PHE A 51 -2.96 -9.47 0.45
C PHE A 51 -2.72 -10.54 -0.62
N LEU A 52 -1.48 -10.78 -1.02
CA LEU A 52 -1.14 -11.85 -1.96
C LEU A 52 -1.30 -13.21 -1.28
N SER A 53 -1.73 -14.19 -2.06
CA SER A 53 -1.77 -15.58 -1.60
C SER A 53 -0.34 -16.11 -1.36
N GLU A 54 -0.19 -17.12 -0.50
CA GLU A 54 1.12 -17.75 -0.28
C GLU A 54 1.73 -18.31 -1.58
N GLN A 55 0.88 -18.73 -2.52
CA GLN A 55 1.30 -19.21 -3.84
C GLN A 55 1.93 -18.09 -4.70
N GLU A 56 1.30 -16.91 -4.71
CA GLU A 56 1.85 -15.74 -5.41
C GLU A 56 3.13 -15.25 -4.74
N LEU A 57 3.17 -15.21 -3.41
CA LEU A 57 4.36 -14.84 -2.65
C LEU A 57 5.52 -15.81 -2.90
N ALA A 58 5.24 -17.12 -2.99
CA ALA A 58 6.22 -18.13 -3.34
C ALA A 58 6.75 -17.94 -4.77
N ALA A 59 5.89 -17.58 -5.73
CA ALA A 59 6.31 -17.26 -7.10
C ALA A 59 7.26 -16.06 -7.15
N TYR A 60 7.10 -15.09 -6.24
CA TYR A 60 7.98 -13.94 -6.11
C TYR A 60 9.18 -14.14 -5.17
N ASN A 61 9.30 -15.33 -4.54
CA ASN A 61 10.30 -15.65 -3.51
C ASN A 61 10.26 -14.72 -2.28
N ILE A 62 9.08 -14.24 -1.90
CA ILE A 62 8.89 -13.34 -0.75
C ILE A 62 8.23 -14.11 0.40
N ARG A 63 8.76 -13.98 1.62
CA ARG A 63 8.11 -14.52 2.83
C ARG A 63 7.73 -13.41 3.79
N LEU A 64 6.43 -13.28 4.05
CA LEU A 64 5.92 -12.31 5.02
C LEU A 64 6.35 -12.67 6.44
N GLY A 65 6.98 -11.73 7.13
CA GLY A 65 7.57 -11.88 8.46
C GLY A 65 9.06 -12.25 8.47
N LYS A 66 9.66 -12.52 7.30
CA LYS A 66 11.11 -12.75 7.17
C LYS A 66 11.75 -11.76 6.21
N ASP A 67 11.29 -11.76 4.96
CA ASP A 67 11.85 -10.93 3.89
C ASP A 67 11.12 -9.58 3.78
N TYR A 68 9.81 -9.58 4.04
CA TYR A 68 9.00 -8.36 4.14
C TYR A 68 8.06 -8.45 5.34
N PRO A 69 7.82 -7.39 6.12
CA PRO A 69 7.00 -7.47 7.33
C PRO A 69 5.54 -7.84 7.04
N LYS A 70 4.91 -8.49 8.01
CA LYS A 70 3.44 -8.63 8.06
C LYS A 70 2.81 -7.28 8.39
N LEU A 71 1.54 -7.11 8.04
CA LEU A 71 0.77 -5.94 8.47
C LEU A 71 0.83 -5.81 10.00
N ILE A 72 1.33 -4.67 10.47
CA ILE A 72 1.38 -4.33 11.90
C ILE A 72 0.00 -3.88 12.37
N ILE A 73 -0.73 -3.18 11.48
CA ILE A 73 -2.06 -2.66 11.72
C ILE A 73 -2.92 -3.06 10.52
N GLU A 74 -4.15 -3.51 10.78
CA GLU A 74 -5.12 -3.79 9.74
C GLU A 74 -5.49 -2.49 9.01
N PRO A 75 -5.29 -2.41 7.68
CA PRO A 75 -5.59 -1.19 6.96
C PRO A 75 -7.11 -1.02 6.86
N LYS A 76 -7.58 0.21 7.07
CA LYS A 76 -8.99 0.60 6.90
C LYS A 76 -9.52 0.31 5.48
N TRP A 77 -8.63 0.31 4.49
CA TRP A 77 -8.93 -0.02 3.10
C TRP A 77 -8.15 -1.27 2.71
N GLN A 78 -8.78 -2.18 1.97
CA GLN A 78 -8.17 -3.47 1.64
C GLN A 78 -7.94 -3.64 0.13
N LYS A 79 -8.62 -2.85 -0.72
CA LYS A 79 -8.49 -2.97 -2.18
C LYS A 79 -8.05 -1.65 -2.81
N LEU A 80 -7.14 -1.74 -3.80
CA LEU A 80 -6.85 -0.64 -4.73
C LEU A 80 -8.13 -0.14 -5.45
N ALA A 81 -9.18 -0.96 -5.50
CA ALA A 81 -10.43 -0.71 -6.20
C ALA A 81 -11.61 -0.37 -5.27
N ASP A 82 -11.38 0.02 -4.01
CA ASP A 82 -12.46 0.52 -3.15
C ASP A 82 -12.99 1.86 -3.69
N LYS A 83 -13.95 1.77 -4.62
CA LYS A 83 -14.71 2.89 -5.20
C LYS A 83 -15.59 3.61 -4.16
N ASN A 84 -15.75 3.04 -2.96
CA ASN A 84 -16.59 3.58 -1.89
C ASN A 84 -15.83 4.36 -0.81
N ALA A 85 -14.59 4.77 -1.06
CA ALA A 85 -14.03 5.87 -0.28
C ALA A 85 -14.65 7.17 -0.79
N ASN A 86 -15.85 7.50 -0.31
CA ASN A 86 -16.39 8.85 -0.38
C ASN A 86 -15.32 9.78 0.18
N ILE A 87 -14.73 10.60 -0.69
CA ILE A 87 -13.73 11.60 -0.32
C ILE A 87 -14.48 12.89 0.02
N PHE A 88 -15.41 12.81 0.98
CA PHE A 88 -15.99 13.93 1.72
C PHE A 88 -16.42 13.41 3.09
#